data_AF-A0A3C1NP52-F1
#
_entry.id   AF-A0A3C1NP52-F1
#
_cell.length_a   1.000
_cell.length_b   1.000
_cell.length_c   1.000
_cell.angle_alpha   90.00
_cell.angle_beta   90.00
_cell.angle_gamma   90.00
#
_symmetry.space_group_name_H-M   'P 1'
#
loop_
_entity.id
_entity.type
_entity.pdbx_description
1 polymer ?
#
loop_
_entity_poly.entity_id
_entity_poly.type
_entity_poly.pdbx_seq_one_letter_code
_entity_poly.pdbx_strand_id
1 'polypeptide(L)'
;MALLFKIDRTLREALFIKRNAEKWKTYQHEPARNPDEQAERFMTLIDDLSYAKTFYPKSKVTRWINSIAASIYQGIYSNRKEKYSRIFQFWKYELPLLFRKYHRIFLFTTVAFCLFVTVGVFSSIHNPEFVRGVLGDGYVDMTEENIANGDPFGVYKDNSPFNMFIR
;
A
#
# COMPACT_ATOMS: atom_id res chain seq x y z
N MET A 1 -17.45 -34.02 -46.67
CA MET A 1 -16.62 -32.80 -46.56
C MET A 1 -16.35 -32.38 -45.10
N ALA A 2 -17.39 -32.04 -44.30
CA ALA A 2 -17.21 -31.56 -42.92
C ALA A 2 -16.52 -32.55 -41.95
N LEU A 3 -16.76 -33.86 -42.12
CA LEU A 3 -16.15 -34.90 -41.29
C LEU A 3 -14.63 -35.00 -41.50
N LEU A 4 -14.18 -34.91 -42.75
CA LEU A 4 -12.75 -34.94 -43.12
C LEU A 4 -12.00 -33.71 -42.58
N PHE A 5 -12.61 -32.52 -42.68
CA PHE A 5 -12.05 -31.30 -42.13
C PHE A 5 -11.93 -31.34 -40.59
N LYS A 6 -12.88 -31.98 -39.91
CA LYS A 6 -12.83 -32.19 -38.47
C LYS A 6 -11.71 -33.17 -38.09
N ILE A 7 -11.56 -34.28 -38.80
CA ILE A 7 -10.51 -35.30 -38.57
C ILE A 7 -9.12 -34.69 -38.78
N ASP A 8 -8.94 -33.95 -39.86
CA ASP A 8 -7.68 -33.28 -40.16
C ASP A 8 -7.30 -32.25 -39.08
N ARG A 9 -8.25 -31.43 -38.61
CA ARG A 9 -8.01 -30.52 -37.49
C ARG A 9 -7.60 -31.26 -36.21
N THR A 10 -8.26 -32.38 -35.90
CA THR A 10 -7.91 -33.18 -34.70
C THR A 10 -6.54 -33.83 -34.80
N LEU A 11 -6.11 -34.23 -36.00
CA LEU A 11 -4.78 -34.81 -36.21
C LEU A 11 -3.69 -33.74 -36.04
N ARG A 12 -3.91 -32.53 -36.59
CA ARG A 12 -3.01 -31.38 -36.39
C ARG A 12 -2.91 -30.98 -34.92
N GLU A 13 -4.04 -31.01 -34.20
CA GLU A 13 -4.08 -30.74 -32.76
C GLU A 13 -3.27 -31.78 -31.97
N ALA A 14 -3.46 -33.07 -32.26
CA ALA A 14 -2.71 -34.15 -31.62
C ALA A 14 -1.20 -34.03 -31.86
N LEU A 15 -0.78 -33.64 -33.06
CA LEU A 15 0.62 -33.38 -33.37
C LEU A 15 1.17 -32.15 -32.63
N PHE A 16 0.40 -31.08 -32.53
CA PHE A 16 0.75 -29.89 -31.75
C PHE A 16 0.96 -30.23 -30.27
N ILE A 17 0.06 -31.03 -29.69
CA ILE A 17 0.18 -31.54 -28.31
C ILE A 17 1.44 -32.39 -28.17
N LYS A 18 1.62 -33.40 -29.04
CA LYS A 18 2.75 -34.33 -28.96
C LYS A 18 4.11 -33.62 -29.01
N ARG A 19 4.24 -32.54 -29.77
CA ARG A 19 5.50 -31.79 -29.91
C ARG A 19 5.84 -30.94 -28.68
N ASN A 20 4.84 -30.46 -27.94
CA ASN A 20 5.04 -29.46 -26.89
C ASN A 20 4.69 -29.94 -25.46
N ALA A 21 4.04 -31.08 -25.31
CA ALA A 21 3.56 -31.56 -24.01
C ALA A 21 4.65 -31.68 -22.94
N GLU A 22 5.82 -32.22 -23.29
CA GLU A 22 6.95 -32.34 -22.34
C GLU A 22 7.45 -30.96 -21.90
N LYS A 23 7.61 -30.04 -22.84
CA LYS A 23 8.01 -28.65 -22.56
C LYS A 23 7.04 -27.96 -21.59
N TRP A 24 5.74 -28.05 -21.85
CA TRP A 24 4.71 -27.47 -20.96
C TRP A 24 4.71 -28.13 -19.58
N LYS A 25 4.94 -29.45 -19.52
CA LYS A 25 5.05 -30.20 -18.27
C LYS A 25 6.25 -29.73 -17.45
N THR A 26 7.42 -29.54 -18.06
CA THR A 26 8.61 -28.96 -17.42
C THR A 26 8.31 -27.56 -16.88
N TYR A 27 7.69 -26.69 -17.69
CA TYR A 27 7.38 -25.32 -17.25
C TYR A 27 6.41 -25.27 -16.07
N GLN A 28 5.52 -26.26 -15.96
CA GLN A 28 4.55 -26.34 -14.87
C GLN A 28 5.14 -26.89 -13.57
N HIS A 29 6.06 -27.87 -13.63
CA HIS A 29 6.51 -28.61 -12.45
C HIS A 29 7.91 -28.20 -11.98
N GLU A 30 8.75 -27.68 -12.86
CA GLU A 30 10.12 -27.29 -12.53
C GLU A 30 10.23 -25.76 -12.42
N PRO A 31 10.71 -25.23 -11.29
CA PRO A 31 10.98 -23.80 -11.18
C PRO A 31 12.08 -23.39 -12.18
N ALA A 32 11.97 -22.18 -12.71
CA ALA A 32 13.06 -21.58 -13.50
C ALA A 32 14.29 -21.36 -12.60
N ARG A 33 15.49 -21.52 -13.16
CA ARG A 33 16.75 -21.36 -12.42
C ARG A 33 17.05 -19.88 -12.15
N ASN A 34 16.63 -19.01 -13.06
CA ASN A 34 16.81 -17.57 -12.96
C ASN A 34 15.65 -16.80 -13.64
N PRO A 35 15.56 -15.47 -13.43
CA PRO A 35 14.50 -14.65 -14.01
C PRO A 35 14.50 -14.63 -15.55
N ASP A 36 15.66 -14.71 -16.20
CA ASP A 36 15.76 -14.69 -17.66
C ASP A 36 15.14 -15.95 -18.27
N GLU A 37 15.44 -17.12 -17.68
CA GLU A 37 14.80 -18.39 -18.05
C GLU A 37 13.28 -18.32 -17.81
N GLN A 38 12.84 -17.70 -16.72
CA GLN A 38 11.40 -17.53 -16.47
C GLN A 38 10.71 -16.68 -17.54
N ALA A 39 11.37 -15.61 -17.99
CA ALA A 39 10.87 -14.76 -19.07
C ALA A 39 10.83 -15.49 -20.42
N GLU A 40 11.87 -16.27 -20.75
CA GLU A 40 11.91 -17.07 -21.98
C GLU A 40 10.80 -18.13 -22.01
N ARG A 41 10.61 -18.85 -20.89
CA ARG A 41 9.51 -19.82 -20.72
C ARG A 41 8.15 -19.15 -20.89
N PHE A 42 7.98 -17.95 -20.33
CA PHE A 42 6.74 -17.18 -20.46
C PHE A 42 6.47 -16.77 -21.91
N MET A 43 7.45 -16.20 -22.60
CA MET A 43 7.32 -15.82 -24.02
C MET A 43 6.93 -17.02 -24.89
N THR A 44 7.61 -18.16 -24.69
CA THR A 44 7.30 -19.41 -25.40
C THR A 44 5.86 -19.87 -25.18
N LEU A 45 5.35 -19.78 -23.94
CA LEU A 45 3.96 -20.15 -23.64
C LEU A 45 2.95 -19.21 -24.27
N ILE A 46 3.26 -17.91 -24.37
CA ILE A 46 2.41 -16.92 -25.02
C ILE A 46 2.30 -17.20 -26.52
N ASP A 47 3.40 -17.58 -27.17
CA ASP A 47 3.40 -17.98 -28.59
C ASP A 47 2.56 -19.24 -28.82
N ASP A 48 2.79 -20.29 -28.01
CA ASP A 48 2.00 -21.53 -28.07
C ASP A 48 0.52 -21.29 -27.80
N LEU A 49 0.20 -20.40 -26.85
CA LEU A 49 -1.17 -20.02 -26.52
C LEU A 49 -1.83 -19.26 -27.66
N SER A 50 -1.10 -18.36 -28.32
CA SER A 50 -1.60 -17.58 -29.46
C SER A 50 -1.91 -18.49 -30.65
N TYR A 51 -1.04 -19.46 -30.92
CA TYR A 51 -1.29 -20.51 -31.91
C TYR A 51 -2.51 -21.35 -31.53
N ALA A 52 -2.58 -21.84 -30.29
CA ALA A 52 -3.69 -22.66 -29.81
C ALA A 52 -5.04 -21.91 -29.81
N LYS A 53 -5.05 -20.61 -29.50
CA LYS A 53 -6.26 -19.77 -29.60
C LYS A 53 -6.73 -19.59 -31.05
N THR A 54 -5.80 -19.44 -31.98
CA THR A 54 -6.12 -19.27 -33.40
C THR A 54 -6.70 -20.55 -34.01
N PHE A 55 -6.05 -21.70 -33.79
CA PHE A 55 -6.40 -22.95 -34.47
C PHE A 55 -7.31 -23.89 -33.65
N TYR A 56 -7.24 -23.84 -32.31
CA TYR A 56 -7.93 -24.74 -31.39
C TYR A 56 -8.62 -24.01 -30.21
N PRO A 57 -9.40 -22.93 -30.43
CA PRO A 57 -9.87 -22.03 -29.36
C PRO A 57 -10.69 -22.72 -28.25
N LYS A 58 -11.41 -23.81 -28.57
CA LYS A 58 -12.27 -24.54 -27.62
C LYS A 58 -11.60 -25.77 -26.99
N SER A 59 -10.33 -26.01 -27.28
CA SER A 59 -9.63 -27.21 -26.80
C SER A 59 -9.30 -27.15 -25.31
N LYS A 60 -9.18 -28.33 -24.69
CA LYS A 60 -8.61 -28.50 -23.36
C LYS A 60 -7.14 -28.07 -23.32
N VAL A 61 -6.37 -28.28 -24.40
CA VAL A 61 -4.95 -27.88 -24.44
C VAL A 61 -4.81 -26.36 -24.34
N THR A 62 -5.65 -25.61 -25.05
CA THR A 62 -5.65 -24.14 -25.03
C THR A 62 -5.91 -23.60 -23.62
N ARG A 63 -6.85 -24.21 -22.90
CA ARG A 63 -7.12 -23.86 -21.48
C ARG A 63 -5.94 -24.20 -20.58
N TRP A 64 -5.30 -25.35 -20.80
CA TRP A 64 -4.14 -25.77 -20.00
C TRP A 64 -2.94 -24.85 -20.20
N ILE A 65 -2.55 -24.53 -21.44
CA ILE A 65 -1.45 -23.58 -21.72
C ILE A 65 -1.77 -22.22 -21.08
N ASN A 66 -3.01 -21.75 -21.19
CA ASN A 66 -3.43 -20.50 -20.55
C ASN A 66 -3.27 -20.51 -19.03
N SER A 67 -3.57 -21.64 -18.36
CA SER A 67 -3.37 -21.74 -16.90
C SER A 67 -1.89 -21.68 -16.50
N ILE A 68 -0.99 -22.26 -17.29
CA ILE A 68 0.46 -22.19 -17.02
C ILE A 68 0.95 -20.75 -17.21
N ALA A 69 0.58 -20.11 -18.33
CA ALA A 69 0.95 -18.73 -18.62
C ALA A 69 0.43 -17.76 -17.54
N ALA A 70 -0.82 -17.92 -17.09
CA ALA A 70 -1.40 -17.10 -16.04
C ALA A 70 -0.68 -17.28 -14.69
N SER A 71 -0.29 -18.51 -14.34
CA SER A 71 0.48 -18.80 -13.12
C SER A 71 1.85 -18.11 -13.14
N ILE A 72 2.57 -18.20 -14.26
CA ILE A 72 3.88 -17.54 -14.41
C ILE A 72 3.73 -16.02 -14.39
N TYR A 73 2.74 -15.46 -15.08
CA TYR A 73 2.45 -14.03 -15.06
C TYR A 73 2.16 -13.54 -13.64
N GLN A 74 1.34 -14.26 -12.89
CA GLN A 74 1.09 -13.96 -11.48
C GLN A 74 2.36 -14.08 -10.65
N GLY A 75 3.24 -15.05 -10.91
CA GLY A 75 4.53 -15.13 -10.21
C GLY A 75 5.44 -13.92 -10.45
N ILE A 76 5.45 -13.38 -11.66
CA ILE A 76 6.27 -12.21 -12.03
C ILE A 76 5.66 -10.90 -11.49
N TYR A 77 4.33 -10.75 -11.61
CA TYR A 77 3.63 -9.49 -11.33
C TYR A 77 2.88 -9.45 -9.99
N SER A 78 2.80 -10.56 -9.24
CA SER A 78 2.28 -10.50 -7.88
C SER A 78 3.24 -9.70 -7.02
N ASN A 79 2.72 -8.66 -6.36
CA ASN A 79 3.47 -7.91 -5.37
C ASN A 79 4.13 -8.88 -4.39
N ARG A 80 5.47 -8.86 -4.30
CA ARG A 80 6.17 -9.48 -3.18
C ARG A 80 5.50 -8.95 -1.92
N LYS A 81 4.82 -9.83 -1.17
CA LYS A 81 4.28 -9.48 0.15
C LYS A 81 5.46 -8.89 0.92
N GLU A 82 5.46 -7.57 1.11
CA GLU A 82 6.31 -6.92 2.08
C GLU A 82 6.14 -7.72 3.36
N LYS A 83 7.21 -8.41 3.78
CA LYS A 83 7.13 -9.34 4.90
C LYS A 83 6.63 -8.48 6.07
N TYR A 84 5.61 -8.93 6.80
CA TYR A 84 5.21 -8.32 8.09
C TYR A 84 6.42 -7.98 9.00
N SER A 85 7.54 -8.68 8.80
CA SER A 85 8.90 -8.34 9.27
C SER A 85 9.33 -6.89 9.09
N ARG A 86 8.99 -6.17 8.01
CA ARG A 86 9.43 -4.79 7.78
C ARG A 86 8.76 -3.81 8.72
N ILE A 87 7.46 -3.99 8.97
CA ILE A 87 6.73 -3.18 9.96
C ILE A 87 7.32 -3.44 11.36
N PHE A 88 7.54 -4.70 11.71
CA PHE A 88 8.15 -5.04 13.00
C PHE A 88 9.57 -4.47 13.14
N GLN A 89 10.38 -4.56 12.10
CA GLN A 89 11.76 -4.04 12.08
C GLN A 89 11.79 -2.52 12.18
N PHE A 90 10.87 -1.84 11.48
CA PHE A 90 10.71 -0.39 11.56
C PHE A 90 10.44 0.06 13.00
N TRP A 91 9.41 -0.51 13.63
CA TRP A 91 9.01 -0.11 14.99
C TRP A 91 10.01 -0.54 16.07
N LYS A 92 10.64 -1.71 15.93
CA LYS A 92 11.56 -2.23 16.95
C LYS A 92 12.96 -1.63 16.86
N TYR A 93 13.44 -1.32 15.65
CA TYR A 93 14.84 -0.93 15.45
C TYR A 93 14.97 0.43 14.80
N GLU A 94 14.37 0.66 13.63
CA GLU A 94 14.63 1.87 12.85
C GLU A 94 14.14 3.12 13.57
N LEU A 95 12.90 3.11 14.06
CA LEU A 95 12.30 4.24 14.75
C LEU A 95 13.05 4.55 16.08
N PRO A 96 13.29 3.60 17.00
CA PRO A 96 14.02 3.90 18.23
C PRO A 96 15.46 4.38 17.99
N LEU A 97 16.16 3.81 17.01
CA LEU A 97 17.52 4.24 16.66
C LEU A 97 17.53 5.65 16.05
N LEU A 98 16.51 5.98 15.25
CA LEU A 98 16.33 7.33 14.70
C LEU A 98 16.13 8.35 15.83
N PHE A 99 15.23 8.06 16.78
CA PHE A 99 15.06 8.91 17.96
C PHE A 99 16.36 9.07 18.73
N ARG A 100 17.07 7.97 19.02
CA ARG A 100 18.37 8.01 19.73
C ARG A 100 19.37 8.92 19.03
N LYS A 101 19.46 8.86 17.70
CA LYS A 101 20.33 9.74 16.90
C LYS A 101 20.02 11.22 17.11
N TYR A 102 18.74 11.57 17.28
CA TYR A 102 18.27 12.96 17.37
C TYR A 102 17.86 13.40 18.78
N HIS A 103 18.18 12.65 19.84
CA HIS A 103 17.81 13.01 21.23
C HIS A 103 18.22 14.43 21.62
N ARG A 104 19.38 14.91 21.16
CA ARG A 104 19.85 16.27 21.46
C ARG A 104 18.97 17.34 20.82
N ILE A 105 18.47 17.11 19.61
CA ILE A 105 17.58 18.04 18.93
C ILE A 105 16.23 18.06 19.65
N PHE A 106 15.67 16.90 19.98
CA PHE A 106 14.43 16.81 20.75
C PHE A 106 14.55 17.53 22.09
N LEU A 107 15.63 17.27 22.84
CA LEU A 107 15.87 17.95 24.11
C LEU A 107 15.95 19.46 23.94
N PHE A 108 16.70 19.94 22.95
CA PHE A 108 16.78 21.37 22.65
C PHE A 108 15.41 21.97 22.35
N THR A 109 14.63 21.35 21.47
CA THR A 109 13.28 21.83 21.12
C THR A 109 12.33 21.78 22.31
N THR A 110 12.42 20.77 23.17
CA THR A 110 11.62 20.65 24.39
C THR A 110 11.98 21.75 25.38
N VAL A 111 13.27 22.03 25.60
CA VAL A 111 13.71 23.11 26.47
C VAL A 111 13.26 24.47 25.93
N ALA A 112 13.42 24.71 24.63
CA ALA A 112 12.95 25.93 23.99
C ALA A 112 11.43 26.10 24.12
N PHE A 113 10.66 25.04 23.88
CA PHE A 113 9.21 25.03 24.07
C PHE A 113 8.83 25.32 25.52
N CYS A 114 9.45 24.64 26.48
CA CYS A 114 9.20 24.87 27.91
C CYS A 114 9.54 26.31 28.31
N LEU A 115 10.62 26.89 27.79
CA LEU A 115 10.97 28.28 28.03
C LEU A 115 9.85 29.22 27.59
N PHE A 116 9.32 29.06 26.37
CA PHE A 116 8.22 29.89 25.89
C PHE A 116 6.93 29.67 26.68
N VAL A 117 6.62 28.42 27.07
CA VAL A 117 5.49 28.13 27.96
C VAL A 117 5.66 28.82 29.31
N THR A 118 6.85 28.76 29.92
CA THR A 118 7.14 29.43 31.17
C THR A 118 6.97 30.93 31.07
N VAL A 119 7.43 31.55 29.96
CA VAL A 119 7.19 32.98 29.71
C VAL A 119 5.69 33.26 29.63
N GLY A 120 4.93 32.48 28.86
CA GLY A 120 3.48 32.65 28.75
C GLY A 120 2.74 32.53 30.09
N VAL A 121 3.09 31.52 30.90
CA VAL A 121 2.53 31.32 32.25
C VAL A 121 2.91 32.45 33.19
N PHE A 122 4.17 32.88 33.18
CA PHE A 122 4.62 33.98 34.04
C PHE A 122 3.92 35.29 33.67
N SER A 123 3.75 35.56 32.38
CA SER A 123 3.03 36.73 31.87
C SER A 123 1.55 36.71 32.25
N SER A 124 0.87 35.56 32.15
CA SER A 124 -0.56 35.46 32.48
C SER A 124 -0.85 35.60 33.97
N ILE A 125 0.05 35.14 34.84
CA ILE A 125 -0.10 35.29 36.31
C ILE A 125 -0.02 36.77 36.72
N HIS A 126 0.87 37.54 36.11
CA HIS A 126 1.10 38.93 36.51
C HIS A 126 0.20 39.94 35.78
N ASN A 127 -0.33 39.58 34.61
CA ASN A 127 -1.20 40.44 33.83
C ASN A 127 -2.36 39.64 33.21
N PRO A 128 -3.58 39.72 33.77
CA PRO A 128 -4.76 39.08 33.20
C PRO A 128 -5.07 39.49 31.76
N GLU A 129 -4.76 40.75 31.40
CA GLU A 129 -4.96 41.28 30.03
C GLU A 129 -4.00 40.65 29.00
N PHE A 130 -2.91 40.01 29.45
CA PHE A 130 -1.99 39.32 28.54
C PHE A 130 -2.70 38.20 27.76
N VAL A 131 -3.55 37.43 28.45
CA VAL A 131 -4.29 36.31 27.83
C VAL A 131 -5.28 36.85 26.80
N ARG A 132 -6.03 37.91 27.16
CA ARG A 132 -6.96 38.60 26.25
C ARG A 132 -6.25 39.22 25.05
N GLY A 133 -5.07 39.80 25.23
CA GLY A 133 -4.25 40.35 24.14
C GLY A 133 -3.72 39.30 23.16
N VAL A 134 -3.50 38.06 23.61
CA VAL A 134 -2.99 36.95 22.76
C VAL A 134 -4.12 36.16 22.10
N LEU A 135 -5.18 35.82 22.86
CA LEU A 135 -6.27 34.97 22.40
C LEU A 135 -7.47 35.76 21.85
N GLY A 136 -7.58 37.04 22.18
CA GLY A 136 -8.72 37.90 21.86
C GLY A 136 -9.83 37.83 22.91
N ASP A 137 -10.52 38.96 23.11
CA ASP A 137 -11.62 39.05 24.07
C ASP A 137 -12.74 38.04 23.80
N GLY A 138 -13.14 37.86 22.54
CA GLY A 138 -14.21 36.93 22.16
C GLY A 138 -13.92 35.47 22.56
N TYR A 139 -12.67 35.02 22.41
CA TYR A 139 -12.28 33.66 22.80
C TYR A 139 -12.28 33.49 24.33
N VAL A 140 -11.82 34.51 25.06
CA VAL A 140 -11.79 34.50 26.53
C VAL A 140 -13.20 34.55 27.11
N ASP A 141 -14.04 35.47 26.64
CA ASP A 141 -15.42 35.64 27.12
C ASP A 141 -16.24 34.37 26.85
N MET A 142 -16.13 33.77 25.66
CA MET A 142 -16.75 32.48 25.34
C MET A 142 -16.27 31.38 26.31
N THR A 143 -14.99 31.36 26.65
CA THR A 143 -14.43 30.34 27.57
C THR A 143 -14.92 30.55 29.00
N GLU A 144 -15.01 31.80 29.47
CA GLU A 144 -15.58 32.14 30.77
C GLU A 144 -17.08 31.78 30.85
N GLU A 145 -17.85 32.05 29.80
CA GLU A 145 -19.27 31.64 29.71
C GLU A 145 -19.42 30.11 29.75
N ASN A 146 -18.59 29.39 29.01
CA ASN A 146 -18.54 27.92 29.03
C ASN A 146 -18.26 27.39 30.45
N ILE A 147 -17.30 27.98 31.16
CA ILE A 147 -16.99 27.63 32.56
C ILE A 147 -18.17 27.93 33.48
N ALA A 148 -18.79 29.10 33.35
CA ALA A 148 -19.96 29.51 34.14
C ALA A 148 -21.15 28.57 33.95
N ASN A 149 -21.33 28.05 32.74
CA ASN A 149 -22.36 27.07 32.40
C ASN A 149 -22.01 25.62 32.79
N GLY A 150 -20.86 25.40 33.46
CA GLY A 150 -20.43 24.08 33.91
C GLY A 150 -19.82 23.20 32.81
N ASP A 151 -19.43 23.78 31.68
CA ASP A 151 -18.82 23.09 30.54
C ASP A 151 -17.47 23.70 30.12
N PRO A 152 -16.40 23.54 30.91
CA PRO A 152 -15.09 24.15 30.64
C PRO A 152 -14.46 23.77 29.29
N PHE A 153 -14.91 22.68 28.67
CA PHE A 153 -14.41 22.19 27.38
C PHE A 153 -15.39 22.47 26.23
N GLY A 154 -16.38 23.34 26.43
CA GLY A 154 -17.42 23.67 25.44
C GLY A 154 -16.87 24.11 24.08
N VAL A 155 -15.70 24.77 24.06
CA VAL A 155 -15.02 25.18 22.82
C VAL A 155 -14.71 24.02 21.86
N TYR A 156 -14.51 22.81 22.37
CA TYR A 156 -14.18 21.63 21.55
C TYR A 156 -15.40 20.85 21.06
N LYS A 157 -16.61 21.24 21.49
CA LYS A 157 -17.85 20.52 21.15
C LYS A 157 -18.51 21.01 19.85
N ASP A 158 -18.03 22.12 19.29
CA ASP A 158 -18.51 22.60 18.00
C ASP A 158 -17.98 21.70 16.87
N ASN A 159 -18.84 21.27 15.94
CA ASN A 159 -18.49 20.30 14.90
C ASN A 159 -17.81 20.93 13.67
N SER A 160 -17.66 22.27 13.65
CA SER A 160 -17.03 22.98 12.54
C SER A 160 -15.66 23.54 12.97
N PRO A 161 -14.54 22.92 12.52
CA PRO A 161 -13.19 23.45 12.75
C PRO A 161 -13.02 24.88 12.24
N PHE A 162 -13.77 25.26 11.20
CA PHE A 162 -13.73 26.60 10.62
C PHE A 162 -14.39 27.66 11.54
N ASN A 163 -15.47 27.31 12.23
CA ASN A 163 -16.14 28.21 13.17
C ASN A 163 -15.32 28.44 14.44
N MET A 164 -14.39 27.53 14.79
CA MET A 164 -13.48 27.71 15.92
C MET A 164 -12.41 28.79 15.69
N PHE A 165 -12.07 29.10 14.44
CA PHE A 165 -11.00 30.06 14.10
C PHE A 165 -11.49 31.47 13.77
N ILE A 166 -12.78 31.66 13.46
CA ILE A 166 -13.34 32.92 12.94
C ILE A 166 -14.21 33.66 13.97
N ARG A 167 -14.55 33.01 15.08
CA ARG A 167 -15.31 33.62 16.18
C ARG A 167 -14.47 34.62 16.97
#